data_AF-A0A7C9VZZ6-F1
#
_entry.id   AF-A0A7C9VZZ6-F1
#
_cell.length_a   1.000
_cell.length_b   1.000
_cell.length_c   1.000
_cell.angle_alpha   90.00
_cell.angle_beta   90.00
_cell.angle_gamma   90.00
#
_symmetry.space_group_name_H-M   'P 1'
#
loop_
_entity.id
_entity.type
_entity.pdbx_description
1 polymer ?
#
loop_
_entity_poly.entity_id
_entity_poly.type
_entity_poly.pdbx_seq_one_letter_code
_entity_poly.pdbx_strand_id
1 'polypeptide(L)' 'MRFMVFVRSPKPMAALNGDALLRAGVLLDAGDLVPDALGVSGYWLIDVRDHEEAVERIRRIPLPACVVEIRQVAVV' A
#
# COMPACT_ATOMS: atom_id res chain seq x y z
N MET A 1 4.44 5.09 -13.10
CA MET A 1 3.04 4.59 -13.20
C MET A 1 2.47 4.52 -11.80
N ARG A 2 1.22 4.94 -11.62
CA ARG A 2 0.61 5.00 -10.30
C ARG A 2 -0.08 3.68 -9.95
N PHE A 3 0.19 3.19 -8.75
CA PHE A 3 -0.44 2.00 -8.20
C PHE A 3 -1.02 2.32 -6.83
N MET A 4 -2.26 1.90 -6.62
CA MET A 4 -2.90 1.89 -5.32
C MET A 4 -2.77 0.51 -4.70
N VAL A 5 -2.23 0.47 -3.49
CA VAL A 5 -1.98 -0.75 -2.73
C VAL A 5 -2.90 -0.74 -1.53
N PHE A 6 -3.83 -1.68 -1.47
CA PHE A 6 -4.74 -1.85 -0.35
C PHE A 6 -4.25 -2.97 0.55
N VAL A 7 -4.27 -2.73 1.85
CA VAL A 7 -3.96 -3.75 2.85
C VAL A 7 -5.22 -4.15 3.57
N ARG A 8 -5.53 -5.44 3.54
CA ARG A 8 -6.67 -6.06 4.21
C ARG A 8 -6.17 -6.89 5.39
N SER A 9 -6.46 -6.41 6.59
CA SER A 9 -6.08 -7.04 7.85
C SER A 9 -7.24 -6.93 8.85
N PRO A 10 -7.48 -7.97 9.67
CA PRO A 10 -8.45 -7.90 10.76
C PRO A 10 -8.00 -6.98 11.90
N LYS A 11 -6.72 -6.55 11.93
CA LYS A 11 -6.18 -5.63 12.92
C LYS A 11 -6.01 -4.22 12.32
N PRO A 12 -6.29 -3.15 13.09
CA PRO A 12 -5.96 -1.79 12.70
C PRO A 12 -4.48 -1.68 12.35
N MET A 13 -4.18 -1.07 11.20
CA MET A 13 -2.84 -1.03 10.60
C MET A 13 -2.19 0.34 10.76
N ALA A 14 -2.55 1.09 11.82
CA ALA A 14 -2.21 2.50 12.09
C ALA A 14 -0.71 2.87 12.15
N ALA A 15 0.17 1.95 11.80
CA ALA A 15 1.61 2.11 11.79
C ALA A 15 2.26 1.21 10.72
N LEU A 16 1.57 0.93 9.60
CA LEU A 16 2.25 0.35 8.45
C LEU A 16 3.20 1.40 7.88
N ASN A 17 4.42 1.35 8.41
CA ASN A 17 5.50 2.30 8.20
C ASN A 17 5.84 2.39 6.70
N GLY A 18 5.13 3.28 6.00
CA GLY A 18 5.37 3.66 4.62
C GLY A 18 6.74 4.33 4.42
N ASP A 19 7.47 4.56 5.51
CA ASP A 19 8.86 4.97 5.61
C ASP A 19 9.78 4.42 4.51
N ALA A 20 9.69 3.13 4.18
CA ALA A 20 10.52 2.56 3.12
C ALA A 20 10.15 3.09 1.73
N LEU A 21 8.84 3.27 1.47
CA LEU A 21 8.31 3.84 0.23
C LEU A 21 8.58 5.35 0.17
N LEU A 22 8.45 6.05 1.30
CA LEU A 22 8.72 7.47 1.47
C LEU A 22 10.22 7.76 1.26
N ARG A 23 11.12 7.03 1.93
CA ARG A 23 12.58 7.18 1.76
C ARG A 23 13.04 6.88 0.34
N ALA A 24 12.35 5.97 -0.36
CA ALA A 24 12.65 5.68 -1.75
C ALA A 24 12.02 6.68 -2.74
N GLY A 25 11.29 7.68 -2.25
CA GLY A 25 10.69 8.74 -3.08
C GLY A 25 9.54 8.26 -3.96
N VAL A 26 8.94 7.10 -3.66
CA VAL A 26 7.87 6.51 -4.47
C VAL A 26 6.49 6.65 -3.84
N LEU A 27 6.39 7.04 -2.58
CA LEU A 27 5.12 7.23 -1.88
C LEU A 27 4.50 8.58 -2.27
N LEU A 28 3.31 8.54 -2.87
CA LEU A 28 2.53 9.72 -3.21
C LEU A 28 1.51 10.08 -2.13
N ASP A 29 0.84 9.07 -1.57
CA ASP A 29 -0.15 9.24 -0.51
C ASP A 29 -0.28 7.96 0.33
N ALA A 30 -0.73 8.11 1.57
CA ALA A 30 -0.96 7.00 2.49
C ALA A 30 -2.10 7.34 3.45
N GLY A 31 -2.94 6.36 3.77
CA GLY A 31 -4.02 6.56 4.72
C GLY A 31 -4.45 5.27 5.41
N ASP A 32 -4.73 5.39 6.70
CA ASP A 32 -5.38 4.34 7.47
C ASP A 32 -6.88 4.38 7.24
N LEU A 33 -7.48 3.19 7.10
CA LEU A 33 -8.92 3.04 6.94
C LEU A 33 -9.49 2.32 8.15
N VAL A 34 -10.70 2.74 8.55
CA VAL A 34 -11.42 2.06 9.64
C VAL A 34 -11.83 0.66 9.14
N PRO A 35 -11.34 -0.43 9.75
CA PRO A 35 -11.48 -1.78 9.19
C PRO A 35 -12.92 -2.26 8.99
N ASP A 36 -13.85 -1.74 9.81
CA ASP A 36 -15.24 -2.23 9.88
C ASP A 36 -16.08 -1.99 8.62
N ALA A 37 -15.66 -1.08 7.72
CA ALA A 37 -16.48 -0.75 6.55
C ALA A 37 -16.29 -1.71 5.36
N LEU A 38 -15.06 -2.20 5.12
CA LEU A 38 -14.69 -2.92 3.88
C LEU A 38 -13.63 -4.01 4.06
N GLY A 39 -13.21 -4.31 5.30
CA GLY A 39 -12.11 -5.24 5.58
C GLY A 39 -10.75 -4.76 5.03
N VAL A 40 -10.65 -3.48 4.66
CA VAL A 40 -9.43 -2.79 4.28
C VAL A 40 -8.99 -1.94 5.46
N SER A 41 -7.74 -2.10 5.87
CA SER A 41 -7.17 -1.44 7.05
C SER A 41 -6.36 -0.20 6.69
N GLY A 42 -5.97 -0.06 5.42
CA GLY A 42 -5.21 1.08 4.93
C GLY A 42 -4.84 0.96 3.46
N TYR A 43 -4.28 2.04 2.93
CA TYR A 43 -3.81 2.11 1.55
C TYR A 43 -2.50 2.88 1.40
N TRP A 44 -1.78 2.59 0.32
CA TRP A 44 -0.69 3.40 -0.20
C TRP A 44 -0.92 3.71 -1.67
N LEU A 45 -0.67 4.95 -2.07
CA LEU A 45 -0.53 5.34 -3.46
C LEU A 45 0.95 5.49 -3.76
N ILE A 46 1.47 4.70 -4.71
CA ILE A 46 2.88 4.72 -5.10
C ILE A 46 3.06 5.06 -6.57
N ASP A 47 4.17 5.70 -6.92
CA ASP A 47 4.62 5.89 -8.30
C ASP A 47 5.89 5.07 -8.56
N VAL A 48 5.76 4.05 -9.41
CA VAL A 48 6.84 3.10 -9.74
C VAL A 48 6.83 2.79 -11.23
N ARG A 49 7.89 2.19 -11.77
CA ARG A 49 8.03 2.01 -13.22
C ARG A 49 6.97 1.06 -13.80
N ASP A 50 6.67 -0.02 -13.08
CA ASP A 50 5.80 -1.10 -13.52
C ASP A 50 5.18 -1.86 -12.33
N HIS A 51 4.33 -2.85 -12.64
CA HIS A 51 3.65 -3.67 -11.64
C HIS A 51 4.61 -4.58 -10.86
N GLU A 52 5.71 -5.02 -11.48
CA GLU A 52 6.69 -5.89 -10.83
C GLU A 52 7.43 -5.13 -9.73
N GLU A 53 7.87 -3.90 -10.01
CA GLU A 53 8.48 -3.01 -9.02
C GLU A 53 7.51 -2.73 -7.85
N ALA A 54 6.22 -2.54 -8.15
CA ALA A 54 5.21 -2.38 -7.10
C ALA A 54 5.20 -3.61 -6.17
N VAL A 55 5.11 -4.82 -6.73
CA VAL A 55 5.08 -6.08 -5.98
C VAL A 55 6.36 -6.26 -5.16
N GLU A 56 7.54 -6.04 -5.75
CA GLU A 56 8.82 -6.19 -5.06
C GLU A 56 8.94 -5.27 -3.85
N ARG A 57 8.54 -4.00 -4.00
CA ARG A 57 8.61 -3.02 -2.91
C ARG A 57 7.68 -3.39 -1.77
N ILE A 58 6.45 -3.79 -2.09
CA ILE A 58 5.47 -4.21 -1.08
C ILE A 58 5.92 -5.47 -0.35
N ARG A 59 6.52 -6.44 -1.05
CA ARG A 59 7.09 -7.66 -0.42
C ARG A 59 8.23 -7.39 0.56
N ARG A 60 8.96 -6.26 0.41
CA ARG A 60 10.03 -5.87 1.34
C ARG A 60 9.52 -5.22 2.62
N ILE A 61 8.24 -4.84 2.67
CA ILE A 61 7.65 -4.26 3.87
C ILE A 61 7.30 -5.40 4.84
N PRO A 62 7.73 -5.34 6.10
CA PRO A 62 7.39 -6.34 7.10
C PRO A 62 5.91 -6.18 7.49
N LEU A 63 5.04 -6.87 6.73
CA LEU A 63 3.61 -6.92 6.97
C LEU A 63 3.24 -8.12 7.84
N PRO A 64 2.26 -8.01 8.75
CA PRO A 64 1.67 -9.18 9.40
C PRO A 64 0.96 -10.05 8.36
N ALA A 65 0.47 -11.22 8.76
CA ALA A 65 -0.38 -12.07 7.91
C ALA A 65 -1.63 -11.28 7.48
N CYS A 66 -1.58 -10.73 6.27
CA CYS A 66 -2.60 -9.87 5.68
C CYS A 66 -2.68 -10.13 4.18
N VAL A 67 -3.78 -9.69 3.57
CA VAL A 67 -3.94 -9.73 2.12
C VAL A 67 -3.63 -8.36 1.56
N VAL A 68 -2.69 -8.29 0.61
CA VAL A 68 -2.36 -7.05 -0.09
C VAL A 68 -2.87 -7.11 -1.51
N GLU A 69 -3.58 -6.07 -1.92
CA GLU A 69 -4.16 -5.94 -3.25
C GLU A 69 -3.51 -4.75 -3.95
N ILE A 70 -2.89 -4.97 -5.12
CA ILE A 70 -2.19 -3.94 -5.89
C ILE A 70 -2.98 -3.67 -7.17
N ARG A 71 -3.42 -2.43 -7.37
CA ARG A 71 -4.16 -1.99 -8.55
C ARG A 71 -3.47 -0.83 -9.25
N GLN A 72 -3.33 -0.90 -10.56
CA GLN A 72 -2.87 0.25 -11.35
C GLN A 72 -3.97 1.31 -11.43
N VAL A 73 -3.59 2.58 -11.31
CA VAL A 73 -4.50 3.72 -11.41
C VAL A 73 -4.02 4.65 -12.53
N ALA A 74 -4.93 5.01 -13.43
CA ALA A 74 -4.70 6.03 -14.44
C ALA A 74 -5.07 7.40 -13.90
N VAL A 75 -4.28 8.42 -14.23
CA VAL A 75 -4.59 9.82 -13.96
C VAL A 75 -5.24 10.34 -15.23
N VAL A 76 -6.49 10.80 -15.12
CA VAL A 76 -7.27 11.34 -16.23
C VAL A 76 -7.30 12.85 -16.13
#